data_AF-A0A931T367-F1
#
_entry.id   AF-A0A931T367-F1
#
_cell.length_a   1.000
_cell.length_b   1.000
_cell.length_c   1.000
_cell.angle_alpha   90.00
_cell.angle_beta   90.00
_cell.angle_gamma   90.00
#
_symmetry.space_group_name_H-M   'P 1'
#
loop_
_entity.id
_entity.type
_entity.pdbx_description
1 polymer ?
#
loop_
_entity_poly.entity_id
_entity_poly.type
_entity_poly.pdbx_seq_one_letter_code
_entity_poly.pdbx_strand_id
1 'polypeptide(L)'
;MRAGAPAVYSFSMTLEEKGQRALEWDRLLAHLAARAATSLGRERCLTLPLAAEVSQAREALQETSEARALLDRDLVLPTAGLQDVRAAIARASKGAVLEPREFL
;
A
#
# COMPACT_ATOMS: atom_id res chain seq x y z
N MET A 1 24.16 20.68 47.36
CA MET A 1 23.15 19.60 47.45
C MET A 1 22.52 19.44 46.08
N ARG A 2 22.58 18.20 45.55
CA ARG A 2 21.95 17.56 44.37
C ARG A 2 21.07 18.45 43.46
N ALA A 3 21.45 18.65 42.20
CA ALA A 3 21.43 17.72 41.04
C ALA A 3 20.14 17.90 40.22
N GLY A 4 20.32 18.06 38.92
CA GLY A 4 19.37 18.63 37.98
C GLY A 4 18.06 17.85 37.82
N ALA A 5 17.02 18.61 37.46
CA ALA A 5 15.75 18.08 37.02
C ALA A 5 15.94 17.16 35.80
N PRO A 6 15.33 15.95 35.78
CA PRO A 6 15.22 15.21 34.54
C PRO A 6 14.12 15.86 33.71
N ALA A 7 14.50 16.40 32.54
CA ALA A 7 13.57 16.67 31.46
C ALA A 7 12.97 15.32 31.03
N VAL A 8 11.81 14.96 31.58
CA VAL A 8 11.07 13.79 31.15
C VAL A 8 10.53 14.10 29.77
N TYR A 9 11.15 13.48 28.77
CA TYR A 9 10.79 13.55 27.36
C TYR A 9 9.35 13.02 27.21
N SER A 10 8.38 13.92 27.05
CA SER A 10 7.02 13.53 26.68
C SER A 10 7.03 13.01 25.25
N PHE A 11 7.13 11.70 25.07
CA PHE A 11 6.82 11.06 23.79
C PHE A 11 5.30 11.03 23.62
N SER A 12 4.73 12.11 23.09
CA SER A 12 3.31 12.17 22.74
C SER A 12 3.08 11.51 21.38
N MET A 13 2.68 10.24 21.39
CA MET A 13 2.26 9.50 20.20
C MET A 13 0.95 10.07 19.62
N THR A 14 0.90 10.23 18.31
CA THR A 14 -0.28 10.74 17.58
C THR A 14 -1.42 9.70 17.57
N LEU A 15 -2.64 10.13 17.25
CA LEU A 15 -3.78 9.22 17.16
C LEU A 15 -3.59 8.19 16.03
N GLU A 16 -2.99 8.60 14.91
CA GLU A 16 -2.67 7.72 13.78
C GLU A 16 -1.67 6.64 14.18
N GLU A 17 -0.58 7.00 14.86
CA GLU A 17 0.44 6.06 15.35
C GLU A 17 -0.15 5.07 16.36
N LYS A 18 -1.07 5.53 17.23
CA LYS A 18 -1.81 4.67 18.15
C LYS A 18 -2.73 3.70 17.39
N GLY A 19 -3.43 4.18 16.36
CA GLY A 19 -4.29 3.37 15.51
C GLY A 19 -3.52 2.29 14.76
N GLN A 20 -2.40 2.66 14.13
CA GLN A 20 -1.53 1.72 13.42
C GLN A 20 -0.99 0.62 14.35
N ARG A 21 -0.56 0.98 15.56
CA ARG A 21 -0.12 0.00 16.57
C ARG A 21 -1.25 -0.92 17.04
N ALA A 22 -2.41 -0.35 17.38
CA ALA A 22 -3.54 -1.12 17.88
C ALA A 22 -4.08 -2.13 16.84
N LEU A 23 -4.00 -1.79 15.55
CA LEU A 23 -4.42 -2.64 14.44
C LEU A 23 -3.32 -3.59 13.95
N GLU A 24 -2.13 -3.56 14.55
CA GLU A 24 -0.93 -4.25 14.04
C GLU A 24 -0.69 -3.97 12.55
N TRP A 25 -0.85 -2.71 12.13
CA TRP A 25 -0.97 -2.34 10.71
C TRP A 25 0.21 -2.86 9.87
N ASP A 26 1.45 -2.68 10.32
CA ASP A 26 2.64 -3.19 9.62
C ASP A 26 2.60 -4.70 9.36
N ARG A 27 2.08 -5.47 10.32
CA ARG A 27 1.93 -6.93 10.19
C ARG A 27 0.85 -7.26 9.15
N LEU A 28 -0.25 -6.52 9.13
CA LEU A 28 -1.28 -6.66 8.10
C LEU A 28 -0.71 -6.34 6.71
N LEU A 29 0.02 -5.23 6.55
CA LEU A 29 0.64 -4.84 5.28
C LEU A 29 1.62 -5.92 4.80
N ALA A 30 2.43 -6.50 5.69
CA ALA A 30 3.32 -7.61 5.37
C ALA A 30 2.56 -8.85 4.91
N HIS A 31 1.43 -9.19 5.56
CA HIS A 31 0.59 -10.32 5.18
C HIS A 31 -0.09 -10.15 3.81
N LEU A 32 -0.50 -8.93 3.47
CA LEU A 32 -1.05 -8.59 2.16
C LEU A 32 0.04 -8.64 1.08
N ALA A 33 1.19 -8.03 1.35
CA ALA A 33 2.32 -7.99 0.43
C ALA A 33 2.83 -9.39 0.06
N ALA A 34 2.83 -10.33 1.02
CA ALA A 34 3.20 -11.72 0.79
C ALA A 34 2.23 -12.49 -0.14
N ARG A 35 1.01 -11.98 -0.36
CA ARG A 35 -0.03 -12.59 -1.21
C ARG A 35 -0.24 -11.83 -2.52
N ALA A 36 0.46 -10.73 -2.73
CA ALA A 36 0.36 -9.97 -3.96
C ALA A 36 0.93 -10.78 -5.14
N ALA A 37 0.19 -10.84 -6.24
CA ALA A 37 0.58 -11.57 -7.45
C ALA A 37 1.67 -10.86 -8.28
N THR A 38 1.91 -9.56 -8.03
CA THR A 38 2.86 -8.73 -8.80
C THR A 38 3.76 -7.92 -7.87
N SER A 39 4.94 -7.53 -8.35
CA SER A 39 5.88 -6.65 -7.63
C SER A 39 5.25 -5.29 -7.32
N LEU A 40 4.50 -4.72 -8.27
CA LEU A 40 3.73 -3.49 -8.09
C LEU A 40 2.68 -3.65 -7.00
N GLY A 41 1.91 -4.75 -7.02
CA GLY A 41 0.93 -5.04 -5.97
C GLY A 41 1.57 -5.18 -4.60
N ARG A 42 2.73 -5.84 -4.52
CA ARG A 42 3.51 -5.99 -3.29
C ARG A 42 3.94 -4.62 -2.74
N GLU A 43 4.49 -3.76 -3.58
CA GLU A 43 4.86 -2.39 -3.20
C GLU A 43 3.64 -1.61 -2.70
N ARG A 44 2.52 -1.66 -3.44
CA ARG A 44 1.26 -0.99 -3.05
C ARG A 44 0.74 -1.47 -1.69
N CYS A 45 0.80 -2.77 -1.41
CA CYS A 45 0.43 -3.31 -0.11
C CYS A 45 1.34 -2.80 1.01
N LEU A 46 2.65 -2.67 0.79
CA LEU A 46 3.58 -2.20 1.82
C LEU A 46 3.44 -0.71 2.14
N THR A 47 2.91 0.08 1.19
CA THR A 47 2.76 1.53 1.35
C THR A 47 1.32 1.97 1.60
N LEU A 48 0.39 1.04 1.89
CA LEU A 48 -1.02 1.38 2.07
C LEU A 48 -1.20 2.15 3.40
N PRO A 49 -1.65 3.41 3.35
CA PRO A 49 -1.86 4.18 4.57
C PRO A 49 -3.09 3.65 5.33
N LEU A 50 -3.09 3.84 6.66
CA LEU A 50 -4.33 3.73 7.43
C LEU A 50 -5.29 4.82 6.93
N ALA A 51 -6.54 4.45 6.66
CA ALA A 51 -7.56 5.41 6.22
C ALA A 51 -7.76 6.51 7.28
N ALA A 52 -7.82 7.77 6.83
CA ALA A 52 -8.02 8.90 7.73
C ALA A 52 -9.49 9.02 8.16
N GLU A 53 -10.41 8.61 7.28
CA GLU A 53 -11.85 8.65 7.52
C GLU A 53 -12.50 7.26 7.39
N VAL A 54 -13.57 7.05 8.14
CA VAL A 54 -14.32 5.78 8.11
C VAL A 54 -14.92 5.51 6.73
N SER A 55 -15.34 6.55 5.99
CA SER A 55 -15.86 6.41 4.62
C SER A 55 -14.82 5.81 3.67
N GLN A 56 -13.57 6.29 3.72
CA GLN A 56 -12.47 5.77 2.90
C GLN A 56 -12.20 4.30 3.20
N ALA A 57 -12.22 3.90 4.49
CA ALA A 57 -12.07 2.50 4.86
C ALA A 57 -13.22 1.63 4.32
N ARG A 58 -14.46 2.13 4.38
CA ARG A 58 -15.64 1.44 3.84
C ARG A 58 -15.57 1.29 2.32
N GLU A 59 -15.16 2.32 1.61
CA GLU A 59 -14.96 2.30 0.16
C GLU A 59 -13.92 1.24 -0.25
N ALA A 60 -12.74 1.24 0.39
CA ALA A 60 -11.71 0.25 0.11
C ALA A 60 -12.17 -1.21 0.41
N LEU A 61 -12.94 -1.41 1.47
CA LEU A 61 -13.54 -2.71 1.78
C LEU A 61 -14.62 -3.13 0.78
N GLN A 62 -15.40 -2.16 0.28
CA GLN A 62 -16.40 -2.40 -0.76
C GLN A 62 -15.74 -2.82 -2.08
N GLU A 63 -14.70 -2.11 -2.53
CA GLU A 63 -13.91 -2.49 -3.71
C GLU A 63 -13.32 -3.90 -3.57
N THR A 64 -12.80 -4.22 -2.37
CA THR A 64 -12.27 -5.56 -2.07
C THR A 64 -13.37 -6.63 -2.14
N SER A 65 -14.58 -6.30 -1.65
CA SER A 65 -15.73 -7.22 -1.67
C SER A 65 -16.22 -7.46 -3.10
N GLU A 66 -16.22 -6.43 -3.94
CA GLU A 66 -16.55 -6.55 -5.37
C GLU A 66 -15.53 -7.41 -6.11
N ALA A 67 -14.23 -7.15 -5.91
CA ALA A 67 -13.17 -7.97 -6.48
C ALA A 67 -13.28 -9.44 -6.02
N ARG A 68 -13.59 -9.66 -4.73
CA ARG A 68 -13.84 -11.01 -4.20
C ARG A 68 -15.04 -11.67 -4.86
N ALA A 69 -16.14 -10.95 -5.05
CA ALA A 69 -17.32 -11.48 -5.71
C ALA A 69 -17.07 -11.87 -7.18
N LEU A 70 -16.17 -11.18 -7.88
CA LEU A 70 -15.71 -11.59 -9.21
C LEU A 70 -14.93 -12.92 -9.14
N LEU A 71 -13.99 -13.03 -8.20
CA LEU A 71 -13.22 -14.26 -8.00
C LEU A 71 -14.10 -15.46 -7.63
N ASP A 72 -15.11 -15.26 -6.77
CA ASP A 72 -16.06 -16.31 -6.38
C ASP A 72 -16.96 -16.77 -7.54
N ARG A 73 -17.00 -16.01 -8.65
CA ARG A 73 -17.67 -16.37 -9.91
C ARG A 73 -16.71 -16.97 -10.95
N ASP A 74 -15.53 -17.39 -10.51
CA ASP A 74 -14.44 -17.88 -11.36
C ASP A 74 -13.99 -16.88 -12.46
N LEU A 75 -14.26 -15.58 -12.26
CA LEU A 75 -13.77 -14.53 -13.15
C LEU A 75 -12.32 -14.20 -12.80
N VAL A 76 -11.47 -14.17 -13.82
CA VAL A 76 -10.07 -13.78 -13.67
C VAL A 76 -9.98 -12.27 -13.62
N LEU A 77 -9.41 -11.74 -12.53
CA LEU A 77 -9.02 -10.33 -12.49
C LEU A 77 -7.83 -10.13 -13.46
N PRO A 78 -7.86 -9.10 -14.33
CA PRO A 78 -6.81 -8.84 -15.33
C PRO A 78 -5.54 -8.26 -14.69
N THR A 79 -4.98 -8.96 -13.71
CA THR A 79 -3.78 -8.58 -12.96
C THR A 79 -2.57 -9.43 -13.36
N ALA A 80 -2.79 -10.58 -14.01
CA ALA A 80 -1.75 -11.40 -14.58
C ALA A 80 -1.10 -10.66 -15.77
N GLY A 81 0.23 -10.49 -15.71
CA GLY A 81 0.99 -9.83 -16.77
C GLY A 81 1.19 -8.32 -16.62
N LEU A 82 0.73 -7.70 -15.52
CA LEU A 82 1.04 -6.29 -15.25
C LEU A 82 2.55 -6.06 -15.17
N GLN A 83 3.06 -5.26 -16.10
CA GLN A 83 4.46 -4.87 -16.14
C GLN A 83 4.69 -3.53 -15.42
N ASP A 84 5.86 -3.38 -14.81
CA ASP A 84 6.27 -2.08 -14.25
C ASP A 84 6.77 -1.14 -15.36
N VAL A 85 5.86 -0.30 -15.85
CA VAL A 85 6.12 0.66 -16.92
C VAL A 85 6.82 1.94 -16.45
N ARG A 86 7.10 2.12 -15.15
CA ARG A 86 7.67 3.37 -14.62
C ARG A 86 9.02 3.71 -15.26
N ALA A 87 9.87 2.71 -15.45
CA ALA A 87 11.17 2.89 -16.10
C ALA A 87 11.04 3.29 -17.58
N ALA A 88 10.08 2.68 -18.29
CA ALA A 88 9.80 2.99 -19.69
C ALA A 88 9.28 4.43 -19.83
N ILE A 89 8.33 4.84 -18.99
CA ILE A 89 7.80 6.20 -18.93
C ILE A 89 8.92 7.22 -18.62
N ALA A 90 9.80 6.92 -17.66
CA ALA A 90 10.89 7.82 -17.27
C ALA A 90 11.95 8.02 -18.38
N ARG A 91 12.14 7.02 -19.26
CA ARG A 91 13.00 7.16 -20.45
C ARG A 91 12.26 7.92 -21.55
N ALA A 92 10.99 7.60 -21.79
CA ALA A 92 10.17 8.25 -22.80
C ALA A 92 10.03 9.75 -22.54
N SER A 93 9.87 10.17 -21.27
CA SER A 93 9.83 11.59 -20.89
C SER A 93 11.13 12.35 -21.17
N LYS A 94 12.24 11.63 -21.38
CA LYS A 94 13.56 12.18 -21.79
C LYS A 94 13.80 12.07 -23.30
N GLY A 95 12.77 11.73 -24.08
CA GLY A 95 12.85 11.63 -25.54
C GLY A 95 13.28 10.26 -26.08
N ALA A 96 13.41 9.24 -25.23
CA ALA A 96 13.67 7.88 -25.71
C ALA A 96 12.43 7.28 -26.40
N VAL A 97 12.65 6.47 -27.44
CA VAL A 97 11.57 5.70 -28.08
C VAL A 97 11.23 4.49 -27.19
N LEU A 98 9.93 4.22 -27.05
CA LEU A 98 9.43 3.02 -26.40
C LEU A 98 9.54 1.83 -27.35
N GLU A 99 10.01 0.70 -26.83
CA GLU A 99 10.06 -0.54 -27.60
C GLU A 99 8.64 -1.14 -27.73
N PRO A 100 8.32 -1.91 -28.79
CA PRO A 100 6.98 -2.48 -28.95
C PRO A 100 6.48 -3.31 -27.76
N ARG A 101 7.40 -3.97 -27.05
CA ARG A 101 7.11 -4.74 -25.82
C ARG A 101 6.70 -3.89 -24.62
N GLU A 102 6.93 -2.57 -24.68
CA GLU A 102 6.63 -1.62 -23.60
C GLU A 102 5.26 -0.95 -23.78
N PHE A 103 4.52 -1.32 -24.83
CA PHE A 103 3.14 -0.91 -25.10
C PHE A 103 2.08 -1.98 -24.76
N LEU A 104 2.51 -3.21 -24.45
CA LEU A 104 1.66 -4.38 -24.19
C LEU A 104 1.55 -4.65 -22.69
#